data_AF-T0LXN4-F1
#
_entry.id   AF-T0LXN4-F1
#
_cell.length_a   1.000
_cell.length_b   1.000
_cell.length_c   1.000
_cell.angle_alpha   90.00
_cell.angle_beta   90.00
_cell.angle_gamma   90.00
#
_symmetry.space_group_name_H-M   'P 1'
#
loop_
_entity.id
_entity.type
_entity.pdbx_description
1 polymer ?
#
loop_
_entity_poly.entity_id
_entity_poly.type
_entity_poly.pdbx_seq_one_letter_code
_entity_poly.pdbx_strand_id
1 'polypeptide(L)'
;MRTQEPWRTPIPVRSAGDEQYLGCTGAPADSHVTLWLTISRDRPIERCPECGSVYKMEYVGPTEDAHHHGHDHHHGYEEPKTFADFVKPEYRYQ
;
A
#
# COMPACT_ATOMS: atom_id res chain seq x y z
N MET A 1 -9.15 -26.07 -8.93
CA MET A 1 -8.43 -24.96 -8.25
C MET A 1 -8.02 -23.96 -9.32
N ARG A 2 -8.63 -22.78 -9.37
CA ARG A 2 -8.30 -21.79 -10.40
C ARG A 2 -6.91 -21.22 -10.08
N THR A 3 -5.92 -21.56 -10.89
CA THR A 3 -4.66 -20.82 -11.00
C THR A 3 -4.98 -19.46 -11.61
N GLN A 4 -5.50 -18.54 -10.79
CA GLN A 4 -5.65 -17.14 -11.18
C GLN A 4 -4.27 -16.51 -11.09
N GLU A 5 -3.77 -16.05 -12.22
CA GLU A 5 -2.62 -15.16 -12.33
C GLU A 5 -2.80 -13.95 -11.38
N PRO A 6 -2.15 -13.92 -10.20
CA PRO A 6 -2.45 -12.93 -9.15
C PRO A 6 -2.07 -11.50 -9.57
N TRP A 7 -1.28 -11.34 -10.63
CA TRP A 7 -0.90 -10.05 -11.22
C TRP A 7 -2.03 -9.37 -11.99
N ARG A 8 -3.05 -10.09 -12.48
CA ARG A 8 -4.17 -9.48 -13.22
C ARG A 8 -5.30 -8.98 -12.32
N THR A 9 -5.42 -9.52 -11.10
CA THR A 9 -6.50 -9.18 -10.17
C THR A 9 -5.89 -8.87 -8.80
N PRO A 10 -5.72 -7.58 -8.44
CA PRO A 10 -5.13 -7.21 -7.16
C PRO A 10 -6.02 -7.66 -6.00
N ILE A 11 -5.38 -8.01 -4.89
CA ILE A 11 -6.03 -8.40 -3.63
C ILE A 11 -6.52 -7.12 -2.94
N PRO A 12 -7.83 -6.96 -2.70
CA PRO A 12 -8.35 -5.77 -2.02
C PRO A 12 -7.98 -5.79 -0.53
N VAL A 13 -7.50 -4.65 -0.03
CA VAL A 13 -7.15 -4.44 1.38
C VAL A 13 -7.95 -3.25 1.89
N ARG A 14 -8.87 -3.50 2.82
CA ARG A 14 -9.70 -2.44 3.40
C ARG A 14 -8.90 -1.62 4.40
N SER A 15 -8.91 -0.30 4.23
CA SER A 15 -8.31 0.65 5.19
C SER A 15 -9.31 1.73 5.54
N ALA A 16 -9.35 2.12 6.82
CA ALA A 16 -10.07 3.31 7.28
C ALA A 16 -9.14 4.50 7.55
N GLY A 17 -7.82 4.27 7.57
CA GLY A 17 -6.80 5.31 7.72
C GLY A 17 -6.13 5.67 6.39
N ASP A 18 -5.28 6.70 6.40
CA ASP A 18 -4.56 7.16 5.21
C ASP A 18 -3.50 6.15 4.74
N GLU A 19 -2.96 5.35 5.65
CA GLU A 19 -1.99 4.29 5.39
C GLU A 19 -2.38 2.98 6.08
N GLN A 20 -1.95 1.86 5.51
CA GLN A 20 -2.15 0.53 6.04
C GLN A 20 -0.91 -0.33 5.79
N TYR A 21 -0.42 -0.99 6.84
CA TYR A 21 0.65 -1.98 6.74
C TYR A 21 0.06 -3.38 6.50
N LEU A 22 0.72 -4.15 5.64
CA LEU A 22 0.36 -5.52 5.32
C LEU A 22 1.60 -6.43 5.31
N GLY A 23 1.42 -7.66 5.79
CA GLY A 23 2.47 -8.68 5.81
C GLY A 23 2.25 -9.70 4.70
N CYS A 24 3.12 -9.71 3.69
CA CYS A 24 3.10 -10.72 2.63
C CYS A 24 3.97 -11.91 3.04
N THR A 25 3.38 -13.10 3.06
CA THR A 25 4.08 -14.39 3.31
C THR A 25 4.23 -15.23 2.03
N GLY A 26 3.84 -14.69 0.87
CA GLY A 26 3.89 -15.40 -0.40
C GLY A 26 2.58 -16.02 -0.87
N ALA A 27 2.59 -16.48 -2.12
CA ALA A 27 1.49 -17.19 -2.78
C ALA A 27 2.09 -18.39 -3.55
N PRO A 28 1.93 -19.64 -3.06
CA PRO A 28 1.18 -20.08 -1.88
C PRO A 28 1.66 -19.47 -0.55
N ALA A 29 0.79 -19.44 0.47
CA ALA A 29 1.13 -18.87 1.77
C ALA A 29 2.38 -19.54 2.38
N ASP A 30 3.21 -18.73 3.05
CA ASP A 30 4.49 -19.12 3.67
C ASP A 30 5.59 -19.54 2.67
N SER A 31 5.52 -19.08 1.41
CA SER A 31 6.56 -19.35 0.42
C SER A 31 7.79 -18.45 0.55
N HIS A 32 7.71 -17.34 1.28
CA HIS A 32 8.85 -16.49 1.63
C HIS A 32 8.66 -15.85 3.01
N VAL A 33 9.76 -15.32 3.57
CA VAL A 33 9.73 -14.60 4.85
C VAL A 33 8.74 -13.43 4.79
N THR A 34 8.08 -13.13 5.90
CA THR A 34 7.13 -12.01 5.96
C THR A 34 7.79 -10.71 5.53
N LEU A 35 7.30 -10.14 4.43
CA LEU A 35 7.66 -8.81 3.99
C LEU A 35 6.56 -7.82 4.38
N TRP A 36 6.96 -6.76 5.07
CA TRP A 36 6.08 -5.66 5.42
C TRP A 36 6.01 -4.67 4.28
N LEU A 37 4.80 -4.42 3.82
CA LEU A 37 4.48 -3.52 2.73
C LEU A 37 3.54 -2.44 3.27
N THR A 38 3.65 -1.24 2.70
CA THR A 38 2.80 -0.09 3.06
C THR A 38 1.96 0.27 1.85
N ILE A 39 0.66 0.42 2.05
CA ILE A 39 -0.24 1.01 1.07
C ILE A 39 -0.83 2.28 1.67
N SER A 40 -1.02 3.30 0.86
CA SER A 40 -1.58 4.58 1.28
C SER A 40 -2.63 5.06 0.28
N ARG A 41 -3.35 6.15 0.60
CA ARG A 41 -4.32 6.75 -0.33
C ARG A 41 -3.65 7.33 -1.59
N ASP A 42 -2.44 7.86 -1.47
CA ASP A 42 -1.64 8.38 -2.59
C ASP A 42 -0.93 7.27 -3.38
N ARG A 43 -0.60 6.15 -2.72
CA ARG A 43 -0.06 4.92 -3.31
C ARG A 43 -0.92 3.72 -2.95
N PRO A 44 -2.09 3.57 -3.58
CA PRO A 44 -3.05 2.55 -3.20
C PRO A 44 -2.67 1.16 -3.68
N ILE A 45 -1.59 0.98 -4.45
CA ILE A 45 -1.17 -0.31 -4.99
C ILE A 45 0.28 -0.57 -4.61
N GLU A 46 0.53 -1.74 -4.05
CA GLU A 46 1.87 -2.21 -3.68
C GLU A 46 2.08 -3.65 -4.16
N ARG A 47 3.32 -3.97 -4.54
CA ARG A 47 3.70 -5.30 -5.06
C ARG A 47 4.73 -5.93 -4.15
N CYS A 48 4.49 -7.17 -3.77
CA CYS A 48 5.52 -7.93 -3.09
C CYS A 48 6.71 -8.18 -4.05
N PRO A 49 7.94 -7.79 -3.69
CA PRO A 49 9.12 -7.96 -4.55
C PRO A 49 9.55 -9.42 -4.71
N GLU A 50 9.07 -10.33 -3.85
CA GLU A 50 9.42 -11.75 -3.87
C GLU A 50 8.40 -12.58 -4.67
N CYS A 51 7.12 -12.59 -4.27
CA CYS A 51 6.10 -13.41 -4.90
C CYS A 51 5.29 -12.70 -6.00
N GLY A 52 5.49 -11.40 -6.17
CA GLY A 52 4.76 -10.60 -7.17
C GLY A 52 3.27 -10.42 -6.88
N SER A 53 2.79 -10.77 -5.67
CA SER A 53 1.42 -10.51 -5.24
C SER A 53 1.14 -9.01 -5.24
N VAL A 54 -0.05 -8.63 -5.74
CA VAL A 54 -0.45 -7.23 -5.88
C VAL A 54 -1.57 -6.94 -4.88
N TYR A 55 -1.41 -5.90 -4.08
CA TYR A 55 -2.40 -5.44 -3.11
C TYR A 55 -2.97 -4.09 -3.56
N LYS A 56 -4.27 -3.88 -3.36
CA LYS A 56 -4.93 -2.60 -3.66
C LYS A 56 -5.75 -2.13 -2.46
N MET A 57 -5.52 -0.89 -2.03
CA MET A 57 -6.31 -0.26 -0.97
C MET A 57 -7.75 -0.03 -1.43
N GLU A 58 -8.69 -0.48 -0.60
CA GLU A 58 -10.09 -0.07 -0.59
C GLU A 58 -10.31 0.83 0.63
N TYR A 59 -10.33 2.14 0.41
CA TYR A 59 -10.62 3.08 1.49
C TYR A 59 -12.10 2.97 1.88
N VAL A 60 -12.36 2.68 3.16
CA VAL A 60 -13.71 2.52 3.74
C VAL A 60 -13.98 3.52 4.88
N GLY A 61 -13.05 4.47 5.11
CA GLY A 61 -13.19 5.51 6.11
C GLY A 61 -14.08 6.68 5.68
N PRO A 62 -14.41 7.61 6.60
CA PRO A 62 -15.14 8.83 6.30
C PRO A 62 -14.39 9.69 5.25
N THR A 63 -15.10 10.23 4.27
CA THR A 63 -14.49 11.12 3.26
C THR A 63 -14.18 12.52 3.82
N GLU A 64 -14.76 12.87 4.96
CA GLU A 64 -14.60 14.14 5.64
C GLU A 64 -13.79 13.90 6.92
N ASP A 65 -12.61 14.51 6.96
CA ASP A 65 -11.66 14.33 8.04
C ASP A 65 -12.09 15.20 9.23
N ALA A 66 -12.83 14.62 10.18
CA ALA A 66 -13.33 15.31 11.37
C ALA A 66 -12.20 15.73 12.36
N HIS A 67 -10.94 15.51 11.99
CA HIS A 67 -9.76 15.79 12.81
C HIS A 67 -9.04 17.10 12.45
N HIS A 68 -9.64 17.99 11.66
CA HIS A 68 -9.13 19.36 11.44
C HIS A 68 -9.38 20.26 12.67
N HIS A 69 -8.89 19.87 13.85
CA HIS A 69 -8.70 20.80 14.97
C HIS A 69 -7.27 21.33 14.90
N GLY A 70 -7.14 22.64 14.73
CA GLY A 70 -5.93 23.34 14.31
C GLY A 70 -4.65 22.96 15.05
N HIS A 71 -3.64 22.62 14.26
CA HIS A 71 -2.24 22.72 14.65
C HIS A 71 -1.56 23.78 13.78
N ASP A 72 -1.67 25.02 14.24
CA ASP A 72 -0.81 26.10 13.78
C ASP A 72 0.61 25.88 14.36
N HIS A 73 1.59 25.91 13.45
CA HIS A 73 3.03 26.07 13.62
C HIS A 73 3.95 24.90 14.09
N HIS A 74 4.95 24.66 13.22
CA HIS A 74 6.35 24.26 13.45
C HIS A 74 6.79 22.81 13.15
N HIS A 75 7.67 22.75 12.12
CA HIS A 75 8.50 21.64 11.61
C HIS A 75 7.82 20.71 10.61
N GLY A 76 8.06 21.02 9.32
CA GLY A 76 7.81 20.14 8.19
C GLY A 76 8.58 18.84 8.36
N TYR A 77 7.92 17.84 8.92
CA TYR A 77 8.31 16.47 8.76
C TYR A 77 7.98 16.10 7.31
N GLU A 78 8.93 16.33 6.41
CA GLU A 78 8.90 15.63 5.13
C GLU A 78 9.08 14.15 5.46
N GLU A 79 8.07 13.36 5.13
CA GLU A 79 8.18 11.91 5.25
C GLU A 79 9.47 11.45 4.54
N PRO A 80 10.30 10.63 5.21
CA PRO A 80 11.55 10.19 4.62
C PRO A 80 11.29 9.54 3.26
N LYS A 81 11.90 10.10 2.21
CA LYS A 81 11.78 9.55 0.86
C LYS A 81 12.20 8.09 0.88
N THR A 82 11.27 7.23 0.52
CA THR A 82 11.49 5.80 0.31
C THR A 82 11.99 5.56 -1.11
N PHE A 83 12.49 4.36 -1.39
CA PHE A 83 12.86 3.98 -2.77
C PHE A 83 11.70 4.16 -3.76
N ALA A 84 10.45 4.03 -3.31
CA ALA A 84 9.28 4.22 -4.14
C ALA A 84 9.12 5.67 -4.65
N ASP A 85 9.68 6.67 -3.95
CA ASP A 85 9.63 8.09 -4.34
C ASP A 85 10.51 8.43 -5.53
N PHE A 86 11.51 7.58 -5.79
CA PHE A 86 12.41 7.74 -6.94
C PHE A 86 11.89 7.02 -8.19
N VAL A 87 10.81 6.23 -8.08
CA VAL A 87 10.17 5.56 -9.22
C VAL A 87 9.21 6.53 -9.91
N LYS A 88 9.45 6.80 -11.20
CA LYS A 88 8.58 7.68 -12.01
C LYS A 88 7.15 7.12 -12.02
N PRO A 89 6.11 7.98 -11.96
CA PRO A 89 4.70 7.54 -11.95
C PRO A 89 4.36 6.57 -13.09
N GLU A 90 4.90 6.81 -14.28
CA GLU A 90 4.70 5.98 -15.48
C GLU A 90 5.18 4.52 -15.34
N TYR A 91 6.06 4.22 -14.38
CA TYR A 91 6.62 2.88 -14.14
C TYR A 91 6.03 2.17 -12.93
N ARG A 92 5.11 2.81 -12.18
CA ARG A 92 4.60 2.23 -10.92
C ARG A 92 3.77 0.97 -11.11
N TYR A 93 3.12 0.80 -12.27
CA TYR A 93 2.13 -0.26 -12.51
C TYR A 93 2.30 -1.02 -13.84
N GLN A 94 3.50 -1.02 -14.42
CA GLN A 94 3.82 -1.85 -15.59
C GLN A 94 4.06 -3.32 -15.23
#